data_AF-A0A552ZLB1-F1
#
_entry.id   AF-A0A552ZLB1-F1
#
_cell.length_a   1.000
_cell.length_b   1.000
_cell.length_c   1.000
_cell.angle_alpha   90.00
_cell.angle_beta   90.00
_cell.angle_gamma   90.00
#
_symmetry.space_group_name_H-M   'P 1'
#
loop_
_entity.id
_entity.type
_entity.pdbx_description
1 polymer ?
#
loop_
_entity_poly.entity_id
_entity_poly.type
_entity_poly.pdbx_seq_one_letter_code
_entity_poly.pdbx_strand_id
1 'polypeptide(L)'
;MAFHDCAFVITLNNRHRLTYGPGSHLDVHRGELTAVDAAGEERRVQVQEWEDVIVNAEDILTNRWRRSRQVSPGSTESPQRPADDDPDRTG
;
A
#
# COMPACT_ATOMS: atom_id res chain seq x y z
N MET A 1 2.58 -9.01 6.01
CA MET A 1 1.58 -8.18 5.32
C MET A 1 1.70 -6.81 5.95
N ALA A 2 1.92 -5.78 5.15
CA ALA A 2 2.24 -4.46 5.64
C ALA A 2 1.17 -3.44 5.22
N PHE A 3 0.77 -2.58 6.15
CA PHE A 3 -0.12 -1.43 5.94
C PHE A 3 0.65 -0.18 6.35
N HIS A 4 0.81 0.77 5.44
CA HIS A 4 1.54 2.02 5.68
C HIS A 4 0.59 3.20 5.67
N ASP A 5 0.93 4.24 6.43
CA ASP A 5 0.19 5.50 6.46
C ASP A 5 -1.32 5.26 6.64
N CYS A 6 -1.64 4.68 7.79
CA CYS A 6 -3.00 4.23 8.12
C CYS A 6 -3.32 4.48 9.60
N ALA A 7 -4.60 4.41 9.92
CA ALA A 7 -5.08 4.31 11.31
C ALA A 7 -5.61 2.91 11.58
N PHE A 8 -5.36 2.38 12.78
CA PHE A 8 -5.79 1.02 13.15
C PHE A 8 -5.92 0.85 14.66
N VAL A 9 -6.67 -0.18 15.06
CA VAL A 9 -6.83 -0.59 16.45
C VAL A 9 -6.45 -2.05 16.58
N ILE A 10 -5.59 -2.37 17.55
CA ILE A 10 -5.24 -3.74 17.94
C ILE A 10 -6.00 -4.07 19.24
N THR A 11 -6.81 -5.12 19.22
CA THR A 11 -7.45 -5.66 20.42
C THR A 11 -6.58 -6.78 20.97
N LEU A 12 -6.17 -6.65 22.24
CA LEU A 12 -5.40 -7.64 22.96
C LEU A 12 -6.33 -8.68 23.64
N ASN A 13 -5.81 -9.87 23.93
CA ASN A 13 -6.55 -10.97 24.53
C ASN A 13 -7.10 -10.68 25.93
N ASN A 14 -6.53 -9.68 26.61
CA ASN A 14 -7.05 -9.15 27.88
C ASN A 14 -8.13 -8.07 27.68
N ARG A 15 -8.68 -7.94 26.46
CA ARG A 15 -9.63 -6.90 26.02
C ARG A 15 -9.09 -5.47 26.05
N HIS A 16 -7.79 -5.27 26.29
CA HIS A 16 -7.18 -3.96 26.17
C HIS A 16 -7.04 -3.58 24.69
N ARG A 17 -7.15 -2.29 24.38
CA ARG A 17 -7.09 -1.80 23.01
C ARG A 17 -5.90 -0.86 22.84
N LEU A 18 -5.13 -1.08 21.78
CA LEU A 18 -4.06 -0.18 21.35
C LEU A 18 -4.56 0.57 20.13
N THR A 19 -4.63 1.90 20.21
CA THR A 19 -5.15 2.76 19.14
C THR A 19 -4.00 3.49 18.49
N TYR A 20 -3.93 3.42 17.17
CA TYR A 20 -2.93 4.08 16.34
C TYR A 20 -3.64 5.02 15.36
N GLY A 21 -3.24 6.29 15.38
CA GLY A 21 -3.84 7.33 14.54
C GLY A 21 -3.28 7.34 13.11
N PRO A 22 -3.77 8.25 12.24
CA PRO A 22 -3.25 8.43 10.88
C PRO A 22 -1.74 8.65 10.85
N GLY A 23 -1.07 8.15 9.79
CA GLY A 23 0.40 8.16 9.69
C GLY A 23 1.10 6.96 10.34
N SER A 24 0.35 6.06 10.98
CA SER A 24 0.91 4.86 11.60
C SER A 24 1.17 3.75 10.58
N HIS A 25 2.02 2.80 10.95
CA HIS A 25 2.40 1.64 10.16
C HIS A 25 2.16 0.34 10.92
N LEU A 26 1.64 -0.67 10.24
CA LEU A 26 1.43 -2.01 10.77
C LEU A 26 2.08 -3.04 9.85
N ASP A 27 2.99 -3.87 10.37
CA ASP A 27 3.45 -5.09 9.71
C ASP A 27 2.96 -6.32 10.48
N VAL A 28 2.58 -7.35 9.73
CA VAL A 28 2.11 -8.64 10.21
C VAL A 28 2.99 -9.72 9.59
N HIS A 29 3.96 -10.24 10.35
CA HIS A 29 4.89 -11.26 9.87
C HIS A 29 4.84 -12.50 10.74
N ARG A 30 4.49 -13.66 10.14
CA ARG A 30 4.46 -14.97 10.82
C ARG A 30 3.66 -14.97 12.14
N GLY A 31 2.58 -14.18 12.22
CA GLY A 31 1.73 -14.06 13.40
C GLY A 31 2.17 -13.00 14.41
N GLU A 32 3.36 -12.41 14.25
CA GLU A 32 3.77 -11.24 15.02
C GLU A 32 3.23 -9.97 14.37
N LEU A 33 2.73 -9.05 15.19
CA LEU A 33 2.37 -7.70 14.78
C LEU A 33 3.46 -6.74 15.21
N THR A 34 3.91 -5.89 14.29
CA THR A 34 4.75 -4.74 14.58
C THR A 34 3.96 -3.49 14.23
N ALA A 35 3.61 -2.70 15.24
CA ALA A 35 2.91 -1.44 15.08
C ALA A 35 3.88 -0.29 15.35
N VAL A 36 3.99 0.64 14.42
CA VAL A 36 4.78 1.86 14.55
C VAL A 36 3.82 3.03 14.49
N ASP A 37 3.86 3.91 15.49
CA ASP A 37 3.03 5.11 15.48
C ASP A 37 3.57 6.19 14.53
N ALA A 38 2.84 7.29 14.38
CA ALA A 38 3.25 8.40 13.52
C ALA A 38 4.51 9.14 14.01
N ALA A 39 4.92 8.95 15.26
CA ALA A 39 6.18 9.48 15.80
C ALA A 39 7.37 8.56 15.54
N GLY A 40 7.11 7.33 15.07
CA GLY A 40 8.14 6.31 14.82
C GLY A 40 8.36 5.36 16.00
N GLU A 41 7.54 5.42 17.04
CA GLU A 41 7.66 4.51 18.19
C GLU A 41 7.12 3.12 17.80
N GLU A 42 8.01 2.13 17.89
CA GLU A 42 7.71 0.75 17.53
C GLU A 42 7.22 -0.05 18.75
N ARG A 43 6.17 -0.83 18.53
CA ARG A 43 5.69 -1.84 19.46
C ARG A 43 5.45 -3.16 18.74
N ARG A 44 6.07 -4.22 19.27
CA ARG A 44 5.83 -5.59 18.85
C ARG A 44 4.79 -6.25 19.75
N VAL A 45 3.83 -6.94 19.16
CA VAL A 45 2.75 -7.67 19.84
C VAL A 45 2.78 -9.11 19.34
N GLN A 46 2.94 -10.05 20.26
CA GLN A 46 3.08 -11.46 19.93
C GLN A 46 1.74 -12.09 19.54
N VAL A 47 1.76 -13.14 18.70
CA VAL A 47 0.55 -13.82 18.20
C VAL A 47 -0.41 -14.27 19.30
N GLN A 48 0.13 -14.56 20.49
CA GLN A 48 -0.63 -15.04 21.65
C GLN A 48 -1.24 -13.92 22.48
N GLU A 49 -0.98 -12.66 22.12
CA GLU A 49 -1.39 -11.49 22.90
C GLU A 49 -2.50 -10.69 22.25
N TRP A 50 -2.77 -10.89 20.95
CA TRP A 50 -3.78 -10.16 20.21
C TRP A 50 -4.92 -11.07 19.71
N GLU A 51 -6.12 -10.50 19.72
CA GLU A 51 -7.37 -11.16 19.35
C GLU A 51 -7.81 -10.73 17.95
N ASP A 52 -7.76 -9.42 17.67
CA ASP A 52 -8.24 -8.84 16.42
C ASP A 52 -7.52 -7.53 16.08
N VAL A 53 -7.48 -7.19 14.79
CA VAL A 53 -6.93 -5.94 14.26
C VAL A 53 -7.90 -5.33 13.26
N ILE A 54 -8.35 -4.11 13.54
CA ILE A 54 -9.22 -3.35 12.65
C ILE A 54 -8.39 -2.22 12.04
N VAL A 55 -8.22 -2.25 10.73
CA VAL A 55 -7.56 -1.18 9.96
C VAL A 55 -8.64 -0.27 9.37
N ASN A 56 -8.59 1.02 9.68
CA ASN A 56 -9.58 1.97 9.15
C ASN A 56 -9.26 2.27 7.69
N ALA A 57 -10.13 1.81 6.78
CA ALA A 57 -9.96 1.94 5.34
C ALA A 57 -10.02 3.41 4.84
N GLU A 58 -10.74 4.29 5.54
CA GLU A 58 -10.87 5.71 5.17
C GLU A 58 -9.57 6.49 5.40
N ASP A 59 -8.74 6.04 6.35
CA ASP A 59 -7.44 6.65 6.70
C ASP A 59 -6.26 5.94 6.02
N ILE A 60 -6.48 4.90 5.19
CA ILE A 60 -5.39 4.31 4.40
C ILE A 60 -5.17 5.15 3.15
N LEU A 61 -4.34 6.19 3.26
CA LEU A 61 -4.04 7.09 2.14
C LEU A 61 -3.27 6.39 1.00
N THR A 62 -2.74 5.17 1.21
CA THR A 62 -1.86 4.49 0.23
C THR A 62 -2.34 3.15 -0.33
N ASN A 63 -3.44 2.55 0.15
CA ASN A 63 -3.97 1.31 -0.45
C ASN A 63 -4.83 1.57 -1.69
N ARG A 64 -4.26 2.27 -2.67
CA ARG A 64 -4.77 2.22 -4.04
C ARG A 64 -4.38 0.88 -4.63
N TRP A 65 -5.15 -0.16 -4.33
CA TRP A 65 -5.08 -1.45 -5.01
C TRP A 65 -5.41 -1.25 -6.49
N ARG A 66 -4.41 -0.93 -7.31
CA ARG A 66 -4.57 -1.05 -8.76
C ARG A 66 -4.66 -2.54 -9.04
N ARG A 67 -5.83 -3.02 -9.46
CA ARG A 67 -5.91 -4.28 -10.21
C ARG A 67 -4.85 -4.17 -11.30
N SER A 68 -3.84 -5.02 -11.28
CA SER A 68 -3.01 -5.23 -12.44
C SER A 68 -3.97 -5.64 -13.55
N ARG A 69 -4.29 -4.71 -14.47
CA ARG A 69 -4.72 -5.15 -15.79
C ARG A 69 -3.55 -5.96 -16.28
N GLN A 70 -3.69 -7.28 -16.32
CA GLN A 70 -2.88 -8.09 -17.22
C GLN A 70 -3.08 -7.43 -18.58
N VAL A 71 -2.10 -6.65 -19.00
CA VAL A 71 -1.94 -6.32 -20.41
C VAL A 71 -1.60 -7.67 -21.01
N SER A 72 -2.59 -8.29 -21.65
CA SER A 72 -2.37 -9.49 -22.45
C SER A 72 -1.16 -9.21 -23.35
N PRO A 73 -0.14 -10.08 -23.38
CA PRO A 73 0.98 -9.91 -24.29
C PRO A 73 0.47 -10.23 -25.69
N GLY A 74 0.09 -9.20 -26.43
CA GLY A 74 -0.50 -9.36 -27.76
C GLY A 74 -1.06 -8.05 -28.28
N SER A 75 -0.16 -7.13 -28.64
CA SER A 75 -0.23 -6.30 -29.85
C SER A 75 0.91 -5.29 -29.79
N THR A 76 2.01 -5.69 -30.40
CA THR A 76 3.10 -4.82 -30.83
C THR A 76 2.50 -3.74 -31.73
N GLU A 77 2.62 -2.46 -31.36
CA GLU A 77 2.75 -1.42 -32.37
C GLU A 77 3.75 -0.38 -31.89
N SER A 78 4.91 -0.39 -32.56
CA SER A 78 6.07 0.44 -32.31
C SER A 78 5.73 1.93 -32.41
N PRO A 79 6.44 2.81 -31.68
CA PRO A 79 6.25 4.26 -31.78
C PRO A 79 6.57 4.77 -33.19
N GLN A 80 5.59 5.37 -33.88
CA GLN A 80 5.85 6.12 -35.10
C GLN A 80 6.66 7.38 -34.74
N ARG A 81 7.86 7.52 -35.34
CA ARG A 81 8.62 8.77 -35.32
C ARG A 81 7.86 9.85 -36.09
N PRO A 82 8.00 11.15 -35.74
CA PRO A 82 7.55 12.23 -36.61
C PRO A 82 8.35 12.17 -37.91
N ALA A 83 7.67 12.17 -39.05
CA ALA A 83 8.32 12.46 -40.32
C ALA A 83 8.51 13.97 -40.40
N ASP A 84 9.75 14.41 -40.16
CA ASP A 84 10.25 15.71 -40.58
C ASP A 84 11.04 15.44 -41.87
N ASP A 85 10.57 15.90 -43.04
CA ASP A 85 11.42 16.22 -44.20
C ASP A 85 10.62 17.00 -45.28
N ASP A 86 10.93 18.30 -45.32
CA ASP A 86 11.13 19.25 -46.45
C ASP A 86 10.16 19.30 -47.65
N PRO A 87 9.50 20.46 -47.93
CA PRO A 87 8.81 20.71 -49.19
C PRO A 87 9.71 21.50 -50.16
N ASP A 88 10.50 20.82 -50.99
CA ASP A 88 11.01 21.47 -52.21
C ASP A 88 11.18 20.49 -53.38
N ARG A 89 10.80 21.00 -54.56
CA ARG A 89 11.00 20.48 -55.92
C ARG A 89 10.02 19.42 -56.46
N THR A 90 9.00 19.90 -57.16
CA THR A 90 8.79 19.53 -58.58
C THR A 90 7.99 20.59 -59.32
N GLY A 91 8.67 21.31 -60.19
CA GLY A 91 8.17 22.18 -61.25
C GLY A 91 9.16 22.12 -62.40
#